data_AF-A0A443NQH4-F1
#
_entry.id   AF-A0A443NQH4-F1
#
_cell.length_a   1.000
_cell.length_b   1.000
_cell.length_c   1.000
_cell.angle_alpha   90.00
_cell.angle_beta   90.00
_cell.angle_gamma   90.00
#
_symmetry.space_group_name_H-M   'P 1'
#
loop_
_entity.id
_entity.type
_entity.pdbx_description
1 polymer ?
#
loop_
_entity_poly.entity_id
_entity_poly.type
_entity_poly.pdbx_seq_one_letter_code
_entity_poly.pdbx_strand_id
1 'polypeptide(L)'
;MEAEENCSGTMIDANGIDEEEEEDESSLKRSKPITSADQMDVEAYASLYSGRTKIMRLLFIADRCENQSISLEALRMAFDEIKKGENTQLHRDIVAKIDGRLGPAYSLDQAWINAVARRAEGRKDKLENELNNYKFAIK
;
A
#
# COMPACT_ATOMS: atom_id res chain seq x y z
N MET A 1 24.91 -48.28 29.13
CA MET A 1 24.37 -49.20 30.15
C MET A 1 23.51 -48.35 31.05
N GLU A 2 22.21 -48.58 30.92
CA GLU A 2 21.15 -48.03 31.73
C GLU A 2 21.40 -48.37 33.20
N ALA A 3 21.10 -47.43 34.09
CA ALA A 3 20.86 -47.72 35.49
C ALA A 3 19.60 -46.94 35.88
N GLU A 4 18.49 -47.65 35.71
CA GLU A 4 17.18 -47.36 36.26
C GLU A 4 17.30 -47.25 37.79
N GLU A 5 16.92 -46.12 38.38
CA GLU A 5 16.57 -46.08 39.81
C GLU A 5 15.11 -45.67 39.97
N ASN A 6 14.32 -46.72 40.14
CA ASN A 6 12.91 -46.74 40.47
C ASN A 6 12.71 -46.32 41.94
N CYS A 7 12.42 -45.05 42.21
CA CYS A 7 11.91 -44.63 43.51
C CYS A 7 10.37 -44.71 43.52
N SER A 8 9.88 -45.74 44.20
CA SER A 8 8.48 -45.98 44.56
C SER A 8 7.93 -44.84 45.42
N GLY A 9 6.78 -44.29 45.03
CA GLY A 9 6.02 -43.35 45.85
C GLY A 9 4.65 -43.03 45.29
N THR A 10 3.73 -44.01 45.27
CA THR A 10 2.30 -43.75 45.07
C THR A 10 1.72 -43.19 46.36
N MET A 11 1.15 -41.98 46.33
CA MET A 11 0.05 -41.56 47.21
C MET A 11 -0.87 -40.63 46.40
N ILE A 12 -1.84 -41.24 45.74
CA ILE A 12 -3.07 -40.58 45.30
C ILE A 12 -3.94 -40.42 46.54
N ASP A 13 -4.32 -39.20 46.89
CA ASP A 13 -5.52 -38.95 47.71
C ASP A 13 -6.20 -37.67 47.24
N ALA A 14 -7.52 -37.76 47.19
CA ALA A 14 -8.45 -36.89 46.51
C ALA A 14 -8.72 -35.59 47.28
N ASN A 15 -8.65 -34.46 46.58
CA ASN A 15 -9.71 -33.44 46.55
C ASN A 15 -9.27 -32.29 45.66
N GLY A 16 -10.15 -31.91 44.73
CA GLY A 16 -9.90 -30.91 43.70
C GLY A 16 -9.63 -29.52 44.26
N ILE A 17 -8.60 -28.89 43.71
CA ILE A 17 -8.44 -27.44 43.60
C ILE A 17 -7.86 -27.25 42.21
N ASP A 18 -8.63 -26.59 41.34
CA ASP A 18 -8.25 -26.22 39.99
C ASP A 18 -6.97 -25.35 40.05
N GLU A 19 -5.86 -25.88 39.53
CA GLU A 19 -4.67 -25.09 39.25
C GLU A 19 -4.93 -24.34 37.93
N GLU A 20 -5.27 -23.05 38.03
CA GLU A 20 -5.33 -22.15 36.90
C GLU A 20 -3.90 -21.97 36.34
N GLU A 21 -3.63 -22.62 35.20
CA GLU A 21 -2.45 -22.35 34.39
C GLU A 21 -2.57 -20.94 33.79
N GLU A 22 -1.86 -19.96 34.37
CA GLU A 22 -1.64 -18.68 33.72
C GLU A 22 -0.65 -18.87 32.54
N GLU A 23 -1.19 -19.20 31.37
CA GLU A 23 -0.45 -19.12 30.11
C GLU A 23 -0.34 -17.66 29.63
N ASP A 24 0.89 -17.17 29.65
CA ASP A 24 1.37 -15.87 29.18
C ASP A 24 0.86 -15.52 27.75
N GLU A 25 -0.21 -14.72 27.69
CA GLU A 25 -0.87 -14.24 26.45
C GLU A 25 -0.07 -13.10 25.77
N SER A 26 1.23 -13.28 25.57
CA SER A 26 2.07 -12.34 24.82
C SER A 26 2.51 -12.88 23.45
N SER A 27 1.90 -13.98 22.98
CA SER A 27 2.14 -14.54 21.64
C SER A 27 1.56 -13.61 20.57
N LEU A 28 2.37 -12.62 20.19
CA LEU A 28 2.35 -11.84 18.96
C LEU A 28 1.28 -12.36 17.99
N LYS A 29 0.14 -11.67 17.97
CA LYS A 29 -0.96 -11.87 17.03
C LYS A 29 -0.36 -11.95 15.63
N ARG A 30 -0.10 -13.18 15.19
CA ARG A 30 0.33 -13.47 13.82
C ARG A 30 -0.86 -13.03 12.99
N SER A 31 -0.75 -11.85 12.40
CA SER A 31 -1.81 -11.22 11.62
C SER A 31 -2.26 -12.25 10.60
N LYS A 32 -3.47 -12.79 10.79
CA LYS A 32 -4.10 -13.65 9.79
C LYS A 32 -4.05 -12.86 8.47
N PRO A 33 -3.68 -13.49 7.34
CA PRO A 33 -3.82 -12.81 6.06
C PRO A 33 -5.29 -12.41 5.93
N ILE A 34 -5.56 -11.12 5.71
CA ILE A 34 -6.90 -10.65 5.35
C ILE A 34 -7.13 -11.18 3.94
N THR A 35 -7.62 -12.41 3.86
CA THR A 35 -7.92 -13.12 2.60
C THR A 35 -9.40 -12.98 2.23
N SER A 36 -10.08 -11.95 2.73
CA SER A 36 -11.34 -11.47 2.19
C SER A 36 -11.04 -10.12 1.54
N ALA A 37 -10.72 -10.13 0.25
CA ALA A 37 -10.64 -8.90 -0.56
C ALA A 37 -11.91 -8.05 -0.43
N ASP A 38 -13.02 -8.66 0.01
CA ASP A 38 -14.32 -8.04 0.25
C ASP A 38 -14.40 -7.11 1.47
N GLN A 39 -13.40 -7.11 2.37
CA GLN A 39 -13.44 -6.35 3.63
C GLN A 39 -12.32 -5.32 3.78
N MET A 40 -11.56 -5.03 2.72
CA MET A 40 -10.42 -4.13 2.83
C MET A 40 -10.83 -2.65 2.84
N ASP A 41 -10.33 -1.91 3.81
CA ASP A 41 -10.41 -0.45 3.84
C ASP A 41 -9.28 0.16 2.99
N VAL A 42 -9.64 0.57 1.77
CA VAL A 42 -8.71 1.16 0.80
C VAL A 42 -8.15 2.48 1.31
N GLU A 43 -8.97 3.30 1.96
CA GLU A 43 -8.60 4.65 2.38
C GLU A 43 -7.58 4.59 3.53
N ALA A 44 -7.87 3.80 4.56
CA ALA A 44 -6.97 3.60 5.69
C ALA A 44 -5.61 3.07 5.21
N TYR A 45 -5.61 2.07 4.32
CA TYR A 45 -4.36 1.53 3.76
C TYR A 45 -3.59 2.56 2.93
N ALA A 46 -4.27 3.30 2.06
CA ALA A 46 -3.64 4.27 1.18
C ALA A 46 -3.09 5.48 1.93
N SER A 47 -3.64 5.82 3.10
CA SER A 47 -3.17 6.91 3.95
C SER A 47 -1.73 6.71 4.48
N LEU A 48 -1.27 5.46 4.55
CA LEU A 48 0.08 5.09 4.99
C LEU A 48 1.18 5.43 3.98
N TYR A 49 0.79 5.83 2.77
CA TYR A 49 1.69 6.12 1.66
C TYR A 49 1.37 7.47 1.04
N SER A 50 2.34 8.03 0.31
CA SER A 50 2.17 9.27 -0.44
C SER A 50 2.81 9.18 -1.83
N GLY A 51 2.39 10.07 -2.73
CA GLY A 51 3.00 10.23 -4.04
C GLY A 51 2.98 8.95 -4.88
N ARG A 52 4.09 8.66 -5.57
CA ARG A 52 4.18 7.54 -6.52
C ARG A 52 3.86 6.18 -5.89
N THR A 53 4.33 5.94 -4.66
CA THR A 53 4.11 4.65 -3.98
C THR A 53 2.63 4.43 -3.68
N LYS A 54 1.91 5.47 -3.23
CA LYS A 54 0.46 5.39 -2.99
C LYS A 54 -0.27 5.01 -4.27
N ILE A 55 0.06 5.66 -5.39
CA ILE A 55 -0.57 5.39 -6.69
C ILE A 55 -0.30 3.96 -7.15
N MET A 56 0.94 3.48 -7.07
CA MET A 56 1.28 2.11 -7.49
C MET A 56 0.55 1.05 -6.65
N ARG A 57 0.42 1.28 -5.34
CA ARG A 57 -0.32 0.37 -4.45
C ARG A 57 -1.82 0.36 -4.75
N LEU A 58 -2.41 1.53 -5.00
CA LEU A 58 -3.82 1.64 -5.40
C LEU A 58 -4.09 0.96 -6.75
N LEU A 59 -3.19 1.12 -7.73
CA LEU A 59 -3.30 0.41 -9.01
C LEU A 59 -3.18 -1.10 -8.84
N PHE A 60 -2.28 -1.57 -7.97
CA PHE A 60 -2.18 -2.99 -7.67
C PHE A 60 -3.48 -3.53 -7.05
N ILE A 61 -4.09 -2.80 -6.12
CA ILE A 61 -5.39 -3.15 -5.54
C ILE A 61 -6.46 -3.21 -6.62
N ALA A 62 -6.55 -2.17 -7.45
CA ALA A 62 -7.53 -2.09 -8.54
C ALA A 62 -7.44 -3.27 -9.53
N ASP A 63 -6.22 -3.77 -9.79
CA ASP A 63 -5.96 -4.86 -10.74
C ASP A 63 -6.15 -6.27 -10.13
N ARG A 64 -6.11 -6.41 -8.79
CA ARG A 64 -6.12 -7.71 -8.12
C ARG A 64 -7.41 -8.00 -7.34
N CYS A 65 -8.17 -6.98 -6.99
CA CYS A 65 -9.43 -7.15 -6.27
C CYS A 65 -10.56 -7.52 -7.23
N GLU A 66 -11.23 -8.64 -6.94
CA GLU A 66 -12.43 -9.08 -7.65
C GLU A 66 -13.66 -8.23 -7.28
N ASN A 67 -13.65 -7.62 -6.09
CA ASN A 67 -14.70 -6.69 -5.68
C ASN A 67 -14.58 -5.37 -6.46
N GLN A 68 -15.56 -5.14 -7.34
CA GLN A 68 -15.65 -3.99 -8.22
C GLN A 68 -15.74 -2.65 -7.48
N SER A 69 -16.35 -2.60 -6.29
CA SER A 69 -16.46 -1.36 -5.51
C SER A 69 -15.10 -0.90 -4.99
N ILE A 70 -14.32 -1.84 -4.45
CA ILE A 70 -12.95 -1.61 -3.99
C ILE A 70 -12.03 -1.25 -5.15
N SER A 71 -12.15 -1.93 -6.28
CA SER A 71 -11.37 -1.62 -7.47
C SER A 71 -11.64 -0.19 -7.97
N LEU A 72 -12.91 0.22 -8.04
CA LEU A 72 -13.29 1.58 -8.45
C LEU A 72 -12.85 2.64 -7.43
N GLU A 73 -12.98 2.36 -6.13
CA GLU A 73 -12.53 3.28 -5.09
C GLU A 73 -11.01 3.48 -5.14
N ALA A 74 -10.25 2.40 -5.36
CA ALA A 74 -8.81 2.49 -5.53
C ALA A 74 -8.42 3.32 -6.77
N LEU A 75 -9.14 3.16 -7.89
CA LEU A 75 -8.94 3.97 -9.10
C LEU A 75 -9.29 5.44 -8.87
N ARG A 76 -10.37 5.73 -8.13
CA ARG A 76 -10.78 7.09 -7.74
C ARG A 76 -9.66 7.78 -6.96
N MET A 77 -9.17 7.12 -5.91
CA MET A 77 -8.07 7.64 -5.09
C MET A 77 -6.77 7.78 -5.88
N ALA A 78 -6.49 6.87 -6.82
CA ALA A 78 -5.30 6.94 -7.66
C ALA A 78 -5.35 8.15 -8.60
N PHE A 79 -6.52 8.45 -9.17
CA PHE A 79 -6.75 9.64 -9.99
C PHE A 79 -6.54 10.94 -9.18
N ASP A 80 -7.08 11.00 -7.96
CA ASP A 80 -6.93 12.17 -7.11
C ASP A 80 -5.46 12.41 -6.71
N GLU A 81 -4.72 11.33 -6.44
CA GLU A 81 -3.31 11.42 -6.08
C GLU A 81 -2.41 11.78 -7.27
N ILE A 82 -2.66 11.24 -8.47
CA ILE A 82 -1.83 11.56 -9.65
C ILE A 82 -1.94 13.04 -10.06
N LYS A 83 -3.11 13.66 -9.82
CA LYS A 83 -3.35 15.09 -10.08
C LYS A 83 -2.50 16.03 -9.22
N LYS A 84 -2.00 15.55 -8.08
CA LYS A 84 -1.05 16.29 -7.22
C LYS A 84 0.39 16.26 -7.76
N GLY A 85 0.68 15.31 -8.66
CA GLY A 85 1.99 15.13 -9.28
C GLY A 85 2.08 15.71 -10.69
N GLU A 86 3.07 15.23 -11.44
CA GLU A 86 3.37 15.70 -12.81
C GLU A 86 3.52 14.54 -13.81
N ASN A 87 3.20 13.30 -13.42
CA ASN A 87 3.32 12.15 -14.32
C ASN A 87 2.06 12.02 -15.22
N THR A 88 2.13 12.65 -16.39
CA THR A 88 1.03 12.70 -17.35
C THR A 88 0.73 11.35 -18.01
N GLN A 89 1.74 10.50 -18.20
CA GLN A 89 1.53 9.17 -18.77
C GLN A 89 0.71 8.31 -17.81
N LEU A 90 1.09 8.28 -16.53
CA LEU A 90 0.38 7.52 -15.52
C LEU A 90 -1.06 8.02 -15.33
N HIS A 91 -1.31 9.31 -15.49
CA HIS A 91 -2.68 9.84 -15.52
C HIS A 91 -3.48 9.27 -16.69
N ARG A 92 -2.91 9.15 -17.90
CA ARG A 92 -3.59 8.52 -19.05
C ARG A 92 -3.91 7.06 -18.75
N ASP A 93 -2.96 6.33 -18.17
CA ASP A 93 -3.12 4.91 -17.85
C ASP A 93 -4.23 4.70 -16.80
N ILE A 94 -4.29 5.55 -15.76
CA ILE A 94 -5.36 5.53 -14.75
C ILE A 94 -6.73 5.82 -15.38
N VAL A 95 -6.84 6.87 -16.22
CA VAL A 95 -8.10 7.21 -16.90
C VAL A 95 -8.57 6.08 -17.81
N ALA A 96 -7.65 5.47 -18.56
CA ALA A 96 -7.96 4.30 -19.41
C ALA A 96 -8.46 3.13 -18.56
N LYS A 97 -7.86 2.88 -17.39
CA LYS A 97 -8.36 1.87 -16.45
C LYS A 97 -9.72 2.24 -15.87
N ILE A 98 -10.03 3.52 -15.60
CA ILE A 98 -11.34 3.94 -15.11
C ILE A 98 -12.44 3.65 -16.14
N ASP A 99 -12.14 3.83 -17.43
CA ASP A 99 -13.03 3.51 -18.55
C ASP A 99 -14.43 4.16 -18.40
N GLY A 100 -14.45 5.41 -17.95
CA GLY A 100 -15.69 6.18 -17.77
C GLY A 100 -16.58 5.75 -16.58
N ARG A 101 -16.24 4.67 -15.86
CA ARG A 101 -17.06 4.10 -14.76
C ARG A 101 -17.27 5.03 -13.56
N LEU A 102 -16.42 6.05 -13.41
CA LEU A 102 -16.51 7.08 -12.36
C LEU A 102 -17.14 8.40 -12.86
N GLY A 103 -17.60 8.45 -14.11
CA GLY A 103 -18.21 9.63 -14.70
C GLY A 103 -17.20 10.67 -15.25
N PRO A 104 -17.71 11.79 -15.79
CA PRO A 104 -16.89 12.74 -16.57
C PRO A 104 -15.86 13.51 -15.74
N ALA A 105 -16.04 13.61 -14.42
CA ALA A 105 -15.09 14.26 -13.52
C ALA A 105 -13.72 13.54 -13.48
N TYR A 106 -13.70 12.24 -13.78
CA TYR A 106 -12.50 11.39 -13.79
C TYR A 106 -12.03 11.05 -15.21
N SER A 107 -12.36 11.94 -16.16
CA SER A 107 -11.96 11.79 -17.56
C SER A 107 -10.58 12.39 -17.86
N LEU A 108 -10.13 12.23 -19.10
CA LEU A 108 -8.82 12.72 -19.52
C LEU A 108 -8.79 14.25 -19.56
N ASP A 109 -8.08 14.85 -18.62
CA ASP A 109 -7.86 16.29 -18.59
C ASP A 109 -6.66 16.70 -19.46
N GLN A 110 -6.96 17.00 -20.73
CA GLN A 110 -5.95 17.42 -21.69
C GLN A 110 -5.32 18.79 -21.34
N ALA A 111 -6.07 19.68 -20.70
CA ALA A 111 -5.58 20.99 -20.30
C ALA A 111 -4.49 20.87 -19.22
N TRP A 112 -4.74 20.04 -18.20
CA TRP A 112 -3.76 19.74 -17.17
C TRP A 112 -2.53 19.05 -17.75
N ILE A 113 -2.69 18.08 -18.66
CA ILE A 113 -1.55 17.41 -19.31
C ILE A 113 -0.65 18.42 -20.04
N ASN A 114 -1.24 19.30 -20.84
CA ASN A 114 -0.50 20.32 -21.56
C ASN A 114 0.20 21.30 -20.61
N ALA A 115 -0.47 21.71 -19.53
CA ALA A 115 0.10 22.58 -18.52
C ALA A 115 1.28 21.94 -17.78
N VAL A 116 1.19 20.66 -17.44
CA VAL A 116 2.29 19.88 -16.83
C VAL A 116 3.45 19.74 -17.81
N ALA A 117 3.19 19.39 -19.08
CA ALA A 117 4.23 19.27 -20.10
C ALA A 117 5.01 20.59 -20.29
N ARG A 118 4.30 21.72 -20.34
CA ARG A 118 4.92 23.05 -20.44
C ARG A 118 5.81 23.37 -19.23
N ARG A 119 5.35 23.04 -18.01
CA ARG A 119 6.14 23.23 -16.78
C ARG A 119 7.36 22.33 -16.74
N ALA A 120 7.22 21.08 -17.18
CA ALA A 120 8.31 20.11 -17.24
C ALA A 120 9.42 20.58 -18.20
N GLU A 121 9.05 21.06 -19.39
CA GLU A 121 10.01 21.59 -20.36
C GLU A 121 10.77 22.80 -19.82
N GLY A 122 10.05 23.79 -19.26
CA GLY A 122 10.71 24.97 -18.67
C GLY A 122 11.64 24.62 -17.50
N ARG A 123 11.30 23.60 -16.71
CA ARG A 123 12.18 23.11 -15.64
C ARG A 123 13.40 22.36 -16.20
N LYS A 124 13.22 21.58 -17.28
CA LYS A 124 14.31 20.90 -17.98
C LYS A 124 15.34 21.91 -18.46
N ASP A 125 14.93 22.92 -19.20
CA ASP A 125 15.83 23.94 -19.76
C ASP A 125 16.58 24.70 -18.66
N LYS A 126 15.90 25.01 -17.55
CA LYS A 126 16.53 25.64 -16.38
C LYS A 126 17.61 24.74 -15.78
N LEU A 127 17.31 23.47 -15.54
CA LEU A 127 18.26 22.50 -14.97
C LEU A 127 19.44 22.22 -15.91
N GLU A 128 19.21 22.21 -17.22
CA GLU A 128 20.27 22.09 -18.23
C GLU A 128 21.24 23.27 -18.18
N ASN A 129 20.72 24.50 -18.07
CA ASN A 129 21.54 25.71 -17.93
C ASN A 129 22.34 25.70 -16.62
N GLU A 130 21.71 25.38 -15.49
CA GLU A 130 22.39 25.27 -14.19
C GLU A 130 23.49 24.20 -14.22
N LEU A 131 23.19 23.02 -14.78
CA LEU A 131 24.15 21.93 -14.93
C LEU A 131 25.36 22.33 -15.78
N ASN A 132 25.13 23.03 -16.89
CA ASN A 132 26.21 23.54 -17.73
C ASN A 132 27.09 24.52 -16.96
N ASN A 133 26.50 25.46 -16.22
CA ASN A 133 27.25 26.39 -15.38
C ASN A 133 28.12 25.66 -14.35
N TYR A 134 27.58 24.64 -13.66
CA TYR A 134 28.36 23.85 -12.70
C TYR A 134 29.50 23.07 -13.36
N LYS A 135 29.29 22.51 -14.56
CA LYS A 135 30.35 21.82 -15.31
C LYS A 135 31.48 22.75 -15.71
N PHE A 136 31.17 23.99 -16.11
CA PHE A 136 32.18 24.97 -16.54
C PHE A 136 32.87 25.66 -15.36
N ALA A 137 32.25 25.72 -14.18
CA ALA A 137 32.82 26.34 -12.99
C ALA A 137 33.87 25.46 -12.26
N ILE A 138 33.96 24.15 -12.57
CA ILE A 138 34.91 23.19 -11.95
C ILE A 138 36.14 23.00 -12.86
N LYS A 139 36.68 24.09 -13.43
CA LYS A 139 37.91 24.09 -14.21
C LYS A 139 38.91 25.06 -13.63
#